data_AF-A0A7Y4TBK8-F1
#
_entry.id   AF-A0A7Y4TBK8-F1
#
_cell.length_a   1.000
_cell.length_b   1.000
_cell.length_c   1.000
_cell.angle_alpha   90.00
_cell.angle_beta   90.00
_cell.angle_gamma   90.00
#
_symmetry.space_group_name_H-M   'P 1'
#
loop_
_entity.id
_entity.type
_entity.pdbx_description
1 polymer ?
#
loop_
_entity_poly.entity_id
_entity_poly.type
_entity_poly.pdbx_seq_one_letter_code
_entity_poly.pdbx_strand_id
1 'polypeptide(L)'
;MCHPMVLVGIQAGAQIAGGIAQQKAGKQAAIQARREAIYQQQVAAAETENIRYASKRELGSLRAAFGKRGVTLDSASMIDVIAESAGNLDYPALVKEHEGIIARYRGEAQARAARSAGQNAFTRSLLGAASTVTQGITKYG
;
A
#
# COMPACT_ATOMS: atom_id res chain seq x y z
N MET A 1 21.58 10.49 51.69
CA MET A 1 20.19 10.14 51.29
C MET A 1 19.82 10.66 49.88
N CYS A 2 20.75 10.80 48.93
CA CYS A 2 20.49 11.42 47.63
C CYS A 2 20.35 10.41 46.47
N HIS A 3 19.33 9.55 46.45
CA HIS A 3 19.20 8.58 45.34
C HIS A 3 17.79 8.28 44.76
N PRO A 4 16.63 8.63 45.38
CA PRO A 4 15.35 8.24 44.79
C PRO A 4 14.94 9.11 43.58
N MET A 5 15.21 10.43 43.59
CA MET A 5 14.80 11.31 42.47
C MET A 5 15.59 11.07 41.17
N VAL A 6 16.89 10.76 41.27
CA VAL A 6 17.74 10.50 40.09
C VAL A 6 17.31 9.19 39.41
N LEU A 7 16.94 8.16 40.19
CA LEU A 7 16.46 6.89 39.66
C LEU A 7 15.12 7.02 38.92
N VAL A 8 14.20 7.83 39.46
CA VAL A 8 12.89 8.13 38.83
C VAL A 8 13.08 8.89 37.51
N GLY A 9 14.02 9.85 37.46
CA GLY A 9 14.36 10.56 36.23
C GLY A 9 14.93 9.66 35.13
N ILE A 10 15.79 8.69 35.49
CA ILE A 10 16.36 7.72 34.53
C ILE A 10 15.27 6.79 33.98
N GLN A 11 14.35 6.30 34.82
CA GLN A 11 13.25 5.43 34.38
C GLN A 11 12.25 6.16 33.47
N ALA A 12 11.89 7.40 33.81
CA ALA A 12 11.04 8.23 32.95
C ALA A 12 11.71 8.54 31.59
N GLY A 13 13.01 8.85 31.60
CA GLY A 13 13.80 9.07 30.38
C GLY A 13 13.87 7.83 29.48
N ALA A 14 14.06 6.65 30.06
CA ALA A 14 14.10 5.38 29.32
C ALA A 14 12.74 5.05 28.65
N GLN A 15 11.63 5.34 29.33
CA GLN A 15 10.28 5.14 28.76
C GLN A 15 10.02 6.09 27.58
N ILE A 16 10.39 7.37 27.70
CA ILE A 16 10.25 8.34 26.60
C ILE A 16 11.13 7.95 25.41
N ALA A 17 12.38 7.53 25.66
CA ALA A 17 13.28 7.07 24.61
C ALA A 17 12.71 5.85 23.86
N GLY A 18 12.10 4.90 24.58
CA GLY A 18 11.38 3.76 23.99
C GLY A 18 10.20 4.19 23.11
N GLY A 19 9.40 5.17 23.56
CA GLY A 19 8.30 5.72 22.78
C GLY A 19 8.73 6.43 21.50
N ILE A 20 9.83 7.19 21.54
CA ILE A 20 10.41 7.85 20.35
C ILE A 20 10.91 6.80 19.35
N ALA A 21 11.58 5.75 19.83
CA ALA A 21 12.04 4.66 18.98
C ALA A 21 10.86 3.95 18.27
N GLN A 22 9.77 3.67 19.00
CA GLN A 22 8.55 3.09 18.42
C GLN A 22 7.85 4.03 17.42
N GLN A 23 7.85 5.34 17.68
CA GLN A 23 7.34 6.33 16.73
C GLN A 23 8.17 6.35 15.43
N LYS A 24 9.51 6.28 15.55
CA LYS A 24 10.41 6.23 14.39
C LYS A 24 10.24 4.93 13.60
N ALA A 25 10.12 3.80 14.29
CA ALA A 25 9.82 2.50 13.67
C ALA A 25 8.49 2.53 12.92
N GLY A 26 7.42 3.09 13.51
CA GLY A 26 6.12 3.25 12.85
C GLY A 26 6.19 4.15 11.60
N LYS A 27 6.98 5.22 11.63
CA LYS A 27 7.24 6.06 10.44
C LYS A 27 7.99 5.30 9.35
N GLN A 28 9.00 4.50 9.71
CA GLN A 28 9.75 3.69 8.74
C GLN A 28 8.88 2.60 8.12
N ALA A 29 8.10 1.87 8.93
CA ALA A 29 7.13 0.89 8.44
C ALA A 29 6.11 1.52 7.48
N ALA A 30 5.66 2.75 7.78
CA ALA A 30 4.76 3.49 6.89
C ALA A 30 5.41 3.89 5.55
N ILE A 31 6.71 4.18 5.55
CA ILE A 31 7.45 4.48 4.31
C ILE A 31 7.63 3.19 3.50
N GLN A 32 7.99 2.08 4.14
CA GLN A 32 8.14 0.78 3.49
C GLN A 32 6.82 0.31 2.86
N ALA A 33 5.72 0.33 3.62
CA ALA A 33 4.39 -0.05 3.11
C ALA A 33 3.96 0.80 1.89
N ARG A 34 4.28 2.10 1.88
CA ARG A 34 4.03 2.96 0.70
C ARG A 34 4.88 2.58 -0.50
N ARG A 35 6.17 2.29 -0.29
CA ARG A 35 7.08 1.90 -1.37
C ARG A 35 6.67 0.58 -1.99
N GLU A 36 6.31 -0.39 -1.16
CA GLU A 36 5.77 -1.68 -1.61
C GLU A 36 4.47 -1.48 -2.41
N ALA A 37 3.54 -0.67 -1.93
CA ALA A 37 2.32 -0.35 -2.66
C ALA A 37 2.58 0.30 -4.03
N ILE A 38 3.49 1.28 -4.09
CA ILE A 38 3.87 1.93 -5.36
C ILE A 38 4.52 0.92 -6.31
N TYR A 39 5.40 0.07 -5.79
CA TYR A 39 6.04 -0.98 -6.58
C TYR A 39 5.01 -1.95 -7.15
N GLN A 40 4.06 -2.43 -6.33
CA GLN A 40 2.99 -3.31 -6.78
C GLN A 40 2.10 -2.64 -7.83
N GLN A 41 1.82 -1.34 -7.70
CA GLN A 41 1.11 -0.58 -8.72
C GLN A 41 1.90 -0.52 -10.04
N GLN A 42 3.22 -0.31 -9.99
CA GLN A 42 4.08 -0.28 -11.18
C GLN A 42 4.14 -1.65 -11.88
N VAL A 43 4.24 -2.73 -11.11
CA VAL A 43 4.21 -4.09 -11.65
C VAL A 43 2.87 -4.37 -12.33
N ALA A 44 1.76 -4.03 -11.66
CA ALA A 44 0.43 -4.18 -12.25
C ALA A 44 0.28 -3.36 -13.55
N ALA A 45 0.81 -2.14 -13.59
CA ALA A 45 0.79 -1.30 -14.80
C ALA A 45 1.60 -1.93 -15.96
N ALA A 46 2.79 -2.46 -15.68
CA ALA A 46 3.61 -3.14 -16.68
C ALA A 46 2.93 -4.42 -17.20
N GLU A 47 2.32 -5.21 -16.31
CA GLU A 47 1.55 -6.40 -16.69
C GLU A 47 0.31 -6.03 -17.53
N THR A 48 -0.37 -4.94 -17.17
CA THR A 48 -1.50 -4.42 -17.95
C THR A 48 -1.09 -4.05 -19.37
N GLU A 49 0.08 -3.45 -19.54
CA GLU A 49 0.61 -3.12 -20.88
C GLU A 49 0.90 -4.39 -21.70
N ASN A 50 1.50 -5.41 -21.07
CA ASN A 50 1.74 -6.70 -21.70
C ASN A 50 0.45 -7.40 -22.13
N ILE A 51 -0.59 -7.36 -21.29
CA ILE A 51 -1.92 -7.89 -21.64
C ILE A 51 -2.48 -7.14 -22.84
N ARG A 52 -2.44 -5.80 -22.85
CA ARG A 52 -2.91 -4.99 -23.99
C ARG A 52 -2.15 -5.31 -25.27
N TYR A 53 -0.83 -5.54 -25.21
CA TYR A 53 -0.07 -5.97 -26.40
C TYR A 53 -0.47 -7.35 -26.89
N ALA A 54 -0.70 -8.31 -25.98
CA ALA A 54 -1.18 -9.64 -26.32
C ALA A 54 -2.58 -9.58 -26.97
N SER A 55 -3.51 -8.84 -26.34
CA SER A 55 -4.87 -8.61 -26.86
C SER A 55 -4.85 -7.99 -28.26
N LYS A 56 -3.98 -7.00 -28.52
CA LYS A 56 -3.80 -6.42 -29.87
C LYS A 56 -3.31 -7.44 -30.89
N ARG A 57 -2.37 -8.32 -30.51
CA ARG A 57 -1.88 -9.38 -31.40
C ARG A 57 -2.99 -10.39 -31.72
N GLU A 58 -3.80 -10.75 -30.73
CA GLU A 58 -4.93 -11.65 -30.91
C GLU A 58 -6.03 -11.05 -31.79
N LEU A 59 -6.34 -9.76 -31.61
CA LEU A 59 -7.24 -9.05 -32.54
C LEU A 59 -6.68 -8.99 -33.97
N GLY A 60 -5.37 -8.82 -34.11
CA GLY A 60 -4.69 -8.89 -35.41
C GLY A 60 -4.80 -10.27 -36.06
N SER A 61 -4.63 -11.34 -35.29
CA SER A 61 -4.75 -12.72 -35.80
C SER A 61 -6.19 -13.06 -36.17
N LEU A 62 -7.18 -12.61 -35.37
CA LEU A 62 -8.60 -12.72 -35.69
C LEU A 62 -8.92 -12.03 -37.03
N ARG A 63 -8.52 -10.76 -37.19
CA ARG A 63 -8.70 -10.01 -38.45
C ARG A 63 -8.08 -10.73 -39.65
N ALA A 64 -6.86 -11.25 -39.50
CA ALA A 64 -6.18 -11.99 -40.57
C ALA A 64 -6.88 -13.32 -40.90
N ALA A 65 -7.36 -14.05 -39.89
CA ALA A 65 -8.10 -15.30 -40.06
C ALA A 65 -9.41 -15.10 -40.83
N PHE A 66 -10.13 -14.02 -40.53
CA PHE A 66 -11.34 -13.67 -41.28
C PHE A 66 -11.04 -13.21 -42.72
N GLY A 67 -10.00 -12.39 -42.90
CA GLY A 67 -9.54 -11.99 -44.23
C GLY A 67 -9.16 -13.19 -45.12
N LYS A 68 -8.56 -14.24 -44.54
CA LYS A 68 -8.25 -15.49 -45.25
C LYS A 68 -9.50 -16.30 -45.65
N ARG A 69 -10.61 -16.16 -44.92
CA ARG A 69 -11.87 -16.87 -45.22
C ARG A 69 -12.72 -16.19 -46.30
N GLY A 70 -12.24 -15.11 -46.90
CA GLY A 70 -12.96 -14.40 -47.98
C GLY A 70 -14.19 -13.63 -47.51
N VAL A 71 -14.36 -13.46 -46.20
CA VAL A 71 -15.42 -12.62 -45.63
C VAL A 71 -14.98 -11.17 -45.79
N THR A 72 -15.77 -10.37 -46.51
CA THR A 72 -15.52 -8.94 -46.64
C THR A 72 -15.66 -8.27 -45.27
N LEU A 73 -14.63 -7.50 -44.90
CA LEU A 73 -14.57 -6.74 -43.64
C LEU A 73 -15.73 -5.73 -43.46
N ASP A 74 -16.51 -5.46 -44.53
CA ASP A 74 -17.70 -4.60 -44.55
C ASP A 74 -18.98 -5.29 -44.04
N SER A 75 -18.94 -6.57 -43.69
CA SER A 75 -20.09 -7.23 -43.09
C SER A 75 -20.27 -6.75 -41.65
N ALA A 76 -21.39 -6.06 -41.38
CA ALA A 76 -21.71 -5.49 -40.06
C ALA A 76 -21.55 -6.49 -38.90
N SER A 77 -21.92 -7.76 -39.13
CA SER A 77 -21.78 -8.84 -38.16
C SER A 77 -20.33 -9.18 -37.78
N MET A 78 -19.37 -8.97 -38.68
CA MET A 78 -17.95 -9.25 -38.41
C MET A 78 -17.30 -8.12 -37.59
N ILE A 79 -17.68 -6.87 -37.87
CA ILE A 79 -17.25 -5.71 -37.08
C ILE A 79 -17.75 -5.85 -35.65
N ASP A 80 -19.01 -6.28 -35.45
CA ASP A 80 -19.57 -6.52 -34.12
C ASP A 80 -18.82 -7.61 -33.36
N VAL A 81 -18.51 -8.75 -34.00
CA VAL A 81 -17.74 -9.83 -33.36
C VAL A 81 -16.33 -9.39 -32.97
N ILE A 82 -15.66 -8.59 -33.82
CA ILE A 82 -14.33 -8.04 -33.51
C ILE A 82 -14.42 -7.01 -32.37
N ALA A 83 -15.45 -6.17 -32.35
CA ALA A 83 -15.66 -5.19 -31.31
C ALA A 83 -15.97 -5.84 -29.95
N GLU A 84 -16.83 -6.87 -29.94
CA GLU A 84 -17.13 -7.66 -28.75
C GLU A 84 -15.88 -8.42 -28.25
N SER A 85 -15.12 -9.02 -29.17
CA SER A 85 -13.85 -9.67 -28.84
C SER A 85 -12.84 -8.69 -28.25
N ALA A 86 -12.76 -7.46 -28.79
CA ALA A 86 -11.87 -6.43 -28.27
C ALA A 86 -12.26 -6.01 -26.84
N GLY A 87 -13.56 -5.83 -26.57
CA GLY A 87 -14.05 -5.52 -25.22
C GLY A 87 -13.73 -6.63 -24.22
N ASN A 88 -13.89 -7.90 -24.62
CA ASN A 88 -13.57 -9.05 -23.77
C ASN A 88 -12.06 -9.19 -23.50
N LEU A 89 -11.22 -8.87 -24.49
CA LEU A 89 -9.77 -8.95 -24.39
C LEU A 89 -9.17 -7.77 -23.58
N ASP A 90 -9.89 -6.67 -23.42
CA ASP A 90 -9.47 -5.54 -22.57
C ASP A 90 -9.87 -5.71 -21.09
N TYR A 91 -10.88 -6.54 -20.80
CA TYR A 91 -11.30 -6.85 -19.43
C TYR A 91 -10.15 -7.30 -18.50
N PRO A 92 -9.28 -8.27 -18.85
CA PRO A 92 -8.18 -8.68 -17.97
C PRO A 92 -7.20 -7.55 -17.67
N ALA A 93 -6.97 -6.64 -18.62
CA ALA A 93 -6.14 -5.46 -18.42
C ALA A 93 -6.78 -4.50 -17.39
N LEU A 94 -8.09 -4.27 -17.49
CA LEU A 94 -8.84 -3.45 -16.52
C LEU A 94 -8.85 -4.05 -15.12
N VAL A 95 -9.05 -5.36 -15.00
CA VAL A 95 -8.99 -6.06 -13.71
C VAL A 95 -7.61 -5.87 -13.09
N LYS A 96 -6.54 -6.01 -13.89
CA LYS A 96 -5.18 -5.89 -13.39
C LYS A 96 -4.82 -4.48 -12.95
N GLU A 97 -5.27 -3.48 -13.71
CA GLU A 97 -5.15 -2.07 -13.33
C GLU A 97 -5.88 -1.78 -12.00
N HIS A 98 -7.08 -2.35 -11.83
CA HIS A 98 -7.84 -2.23 -10.60
C HIS A 98 -7.14 -2.88 -9.38
N GLU A 99 -6.53 -4.06 -9.56
CA GLU A 99 -5.71 -4.70 -8.53
C GLU A 99 -4.55 -3.81 -8.09
N GLY A 100 -3.88 -3.14 -9.03
CA GLY A 100 -2.81 -2.18 -8.74
C GLY A 100 -3.30 -0.97 -7.92
N ILE A 101 -4.49 -0.46 -8.23
CA ILE A 101 -5.12 0.64 -7.48
C ILE A 101 -5.47 0.19 -6.05
N ILE A 102 -6.06 -1.00 -5.89
CA ILE A 102 -6.38 -1.56 -4.58
C ILE A 102 -5.10 -1.76 -3.76
N ALA A 103 -4.04 -2.29 -4.36
CA ALA A 103 -2.75 -2.49 -3.69
C ALA A 103 -2.20 -1.18 -3.14
N ARG A 104 -2.24 -0.10 -3.93
CA ARG A 104 -1.87 1.23 -3.47
C ARG A 104 -2.73 1.70 -2.29
N TYR A 105 -4.06 1.57 -2.41
CA TYR A 105 -4.97 1.97 -1.34
C TYR A 105 -4.69 1.22 -0.04
N ARG A 106 -4.45 -0.09 -0.10
CA ARG A 106 -4.09 -0.93 1.05
C ARG A 106 -2.76 -0.49 1.68
N GLY A 107 -1.73 -0.22 0.88
CA GLY A 107 -0.46 0.28 1.40
C GLY A 107 -0.58 1.68 2.03
N GLU A 108 -1.41 2.55 1.48
CA GLU A 108 -1.72 3.85 2.10
C GLU A 108 -2.45 3.69 3.44
N ALA A 109 -3.43 2.79 3.52
CA ALA A 109 -4.14 2.47 4.76
C ALA A 109 -3.20 1.88 5.82
N GLN A 110 -2.35 0.93 5.43
CA GLN A 110 -1.33 0.34 6.30
C GLN A 110 -0.32 1.38 6.80
N ALA A 111 0.10 2.30 5.93
CA ALA A 111 0.98 3.40 6.32
C ALA A 111 0.33 4.37 7.31
N ARG A 112 -0.97 4.65 7.18
CA ARG A 112 -1.73 5.44 8.16
C ARG A 112 -1.80 4.72 9.50
N ALA A 113 -2.13 3.42 9.48
CA ALA A 113 -2.19 2.60 10.68
C ALA A 113 -0.84 2.50 11.41
N ALA A 114 0.27 2.34 10.67
CA ALA A 114 1.62 2.29 11.25
C ALA A 114 2.02 3.62 11.90
N ARG A 115 1.64 4.76 11.30
CA ARG A 115 1.87 6.09 11.89
C ARG A 115 1.04 6.31 13.15
N SER A 116 -0.24 5.95 13.13
CA SER A 116 -1.10 6.10 14.31
C SER A 116 -0.64 5.20 15.44
N ALA A 117 -0.24 3.96 15.15
CA ALA A 117 0.36 3.06 16.13
C ALA A 117 1.63 3.66 16.76
N GLY A 118 2.53 4.24 15.93
CA GLY A 118 3.73 4.90 16.43
C GLY A 118 3.46 6.16 17.26
N GLN A 119 2.45 6.95 16.90
CA GLN A 119 2.02 8.12 17.69
C GLN A 119 1.40 7.70 19.02
N ASN A 120 0.53 6.68 19.00
CA ASN A 120 -0.10 6.13 20.21
C ASN A 120 0.92 5.52 21.16
N ALA A 121 1.95 4.86 20.62
CA ALA A 121 3.08 4.35 21.40
C ALA A 121 3.86 5.48 22.09
N PHE A 122 4.14 6.56 21.38
CA PHE A 122 4.81 7.73 21.95
C PHE A 122 3.97 8.40 23.04
N THR A 123 2.69 8.65 22.80
CA THR A 123 1.81 9.26 23.81
C THR A 123 1.62 8.37 25.03
N ARG A 124 1.48 7.05 24.87
CA ARG A 124 1.47 6.10 25.99
C ARG A 124 2.77 6.13 26.78
N SER A 125 3.91 6.21 26.10
CA SER A 125 5.22 6.28 26.75
C SER A 125 5.41 7.59 27.52
N LEU A 126 4.90 8.70 26.98
CA LEU A 126 4.93 10.00 27.64
C LEU A 126 4.03 10.03 28.88
N LEU A 127 2.81 9.48 28.77
CA LEU A 127 1.89 9.34 29.91
C LEU A 127 2.43 8.39 30.97
N GLY A 128 3.04 7.27 30.55
CA GLY A 128 3.74 6.34 31.44
C GLY A 128 4.85 7.05 32.21
N ALA A 129 5.70 7.81 31.52
CA ALA A 129 6.77 8.56 32.15
C ALA A 129 6.24 9.61 33.13
N ALA A 130 5.21 10.36 32.76
CA ALA A 130 4.55 11.33 33.64
C ALA A 130 3.92 10.68 34.88
N SER A 131 3.29 9.51 34.74
CA SER A 131 2.74 8.74 35.87
C SER A 131 3.86 8.22 36.79
N THR A 132 5.00 7.83 36.23
CA THR A 132 6.16 7.35 36.99
C THR A 132 6.79 8.49 37.80
N VAL A 133 6.87 9.69 37.23
CA VAL A 133 7.37 10.90 37.91
C VAL A 133 6.42 11.32 39.04
N THR A 134 5.11 11.38 38.78
CA THR A 134 4.12 11.80 39.81
C THR A 134 3.98 10.79 40.95
N GLN A 135 4.06 9.48 40.67
CA GLN A 135 4.13 8.44 41.72
C GLN A 135 5.45 8.47 42.50
N GLY A 136 6.57 8.79 41.83
CA GLY A 136 7.85 9.00 42.51
C GLY A 136 7.81 10.20 43.47
N ILE A 137 7.20 11.31 43.05
CA ILE A 137 7.07 12.52 43.89
C ILE A 137 6.13 12.27 45.07
N THR A 138 4.99 11.60 44.88
CA THR A 138 4.02 11.32 45.97
C THR A 138 4.48 10.25 46.96
N LYS A 139 5.42 9.38 46.58
CA LYS A 139 5.96 8.33 47.46
C LYS A 139 7.20 8.78 48.25
N TYR A 140 7.85 9.87 47.84
CA TYR A 140 9.10 10.37 48.44
C TYR A 140 9.07 11.85 48.84
N GLY A 141 7.97 12.56 48.62
CA GLY A 141 7.68 13.90 49.17
C GLY A 141 6.76 13.78 50.38
#